data_AF-A0A9D4KXE8-F1
#
_entry.id   AF-A0A9D4KXE8-F1
#
_cell.length_a   1.000
_cell.length_b   1.000
_cell.length_c   1.000
_cell.angle_alpha   90.00
_cell.angle_beta   90.00
_cell.angle_gamma   90.00
#
_symmetry.space_group_name_H-M   'P 1'
#
loop_
_entity.id
_entity.type
_entity.pdbx_description
1 polymer ?
#
loop_
_entity_poly.entity_id
_entity_poly.type
_entity_poly.pdbx_seq_one_letter_code
_entity_poly.pdbx_strand_id
1 'polypeptide(L)'
;MKWFSDNDKKKDPEVFKNVAEGLKKIYRTKLLPLEEAYKFHEFHSPKLDDPDFDAKPMILLIGQYSTGKTTFIRYLLESDFPGLRIGPEPTTDRFIAVMTGEQEGVIPGNAAVVDSQKQFKPLTKFGNAFLNRFQCSLLNNPVLDSITIVDTPGILAGEKQRVDRGYDFPGVLEWFAERVDRIILLFDAHKLDISDEFRRAIDAIKGYDDKIRIVLNKADGVDHQQLMRVYGALMWSLGKVLNTPEVARVYIGSFWDHPLQFDMNRKLFELEEKDLFADLQSLPRNATLRKLNDLIKRARLAKVHAYIISSLKKEMPAMFGKDSKKKELIKQLGTIYSTLEREHGISRGDFPNLQRMQEQLQDHDFTKFHELKSKLISTVDTMLSTDIAKLMEMIPLEDQNRTNENKPLHVEGGAFEAYNESPFGYGRGEGADAGKGEHEWIVNNDKYKYDEVFTKLNPVNGKISGAAAKAEMVKSKLPNSVLGKIWKLADVDRDGMLDEDEWALANHLINIKMEGHDLPNELPDHLIPPGKKNGFAD
;
A
#
# COMPACT_ATOMS: atom_id res chain seq x y z
N MET A 1 -50.08 0.97 41.93
CA MET A 1 -49.95 1.27 40.49
C MET A 1 -48.60 1.96 40.27
N LYS A 2 -47.96 1.63 39.14
CA LYS A 2 -46.52 1.71 38.86
C LYS A 2 -45.92 3.12 38.98
N TRP A 3 -44.76 3.20 39.64
CA TRP A 3 -43.80 4.29 39.50
C TRP A 3 -43.05 4.11 38.18
N PHE A 4 -43.13 5.09 37.29
CA PHE A 4 -42.29 5.13 36.09
C PHE A 4 -40.89 5.60 36.51
N SER A 5 -39.89 4.75 36.25
CA SER A 5 -38.48 5.07 36.38
C SER A 5 -38.02 5.77 35.10
N ASP A 6 -37.37 6.89 35.32
CA ASP A 6 -36.88 7.87 34.36
C ASP A 6 -35.54 7.41 33.73
N ASN A 7 -35.57 6.32 32.92
CA ASN A 7 -34.33 5.69 32.43
C ASN A 7 -34.24 5.45 30.92
N ASP A 8 -35.06 6.12 30.10
CA ASP A 8 -34.94 6.10 28.64
C ASP A 8 -34.53 7.48 28.09
N LYS A 9 -33.36 7.99 28.53
CA LYS A 9 -32.64 8.97 27.72
C LYS A 9 -32.02 8.23 26.52
N LYS A 10 -32.76 8.20 25.41
CA LYS A 10 -32.19 7.96 24.08
C LYS A 10 -30.94 8.84 23.96
N LYS A 11 -29.75 8.24 23.96
CA LYS A 11 -28.52 8.95 23.62
C LYS A 11 -28.69 9.42 22.19
N ASP A 12 -28.65 10.73 21.98
CA ASP A 12 -28.55 11.31 20.64
C ASP A 12 -27.43 10.59 19.86
N PRO A 13 -27.59 10.37 18.54
CA PRO A 13 -26.52 9.80 17.74
C PRO A 13 -25.28 10.69 17.91
N GLU A 14 -24.15 10.11 18.33
CA GLU A 14 -22.88 10.85 18.38
C GLU A 14 -22.54 11.27 16.95
N VAL A 15 -22.73 12.56 16.63
CA VAL A 15 -22.34 13.15 15.35
C VAL A 15 -20.86 13.49 15.42
N PHE A 16 -20.03 12.81 14.63
CA PHE A 16 -18.61 13.14 14.46
C PHE A 16 -18.43 14.11 13.29
N LYS A 17 -17.46 15.05 13.33
CA LYS A 17 -17.24 15.97 12.21
C LYS A 17 -16.57 15.27 11.02
N ASN A 18 -15.66 14.34 11.30
CA ASN A 18 -14.99 13.48 10.31
C ASN A 18 -14.58 12.15 10.95
N VAL A 19 -14.15 11.18 10.14
CA VAL A 19 -13.80 9.85 10.63
C VAL A 19 -12.58 9.87 11.55
N ALA A 20 -11.60 10.75 11.32
CA ALA A 20 -10.41 10.87 12.17
C ALA A 20 -10.76 11.30 13.60
N GLU A 21 -11.64 12.28 13.78
CA GLU A 21 -12.16 12.70 15.10
C GLU A 21 -12.95 11.57 15.77
N GLY A 22 -13.74 10.83 15.00
CA GLY A 22 -14.46 9.65 15.47
C GLY A 22 -13.51 8.58 16.01
N LEU A 23 -12.45 8.23 15.25
CA LEU A 23 -11.43 7.27 15.66
C LEU A 23 -10.71 7.73 16.94
N LYS A 24 -10.29 9.00 17.02
CA LYS A 24 -9.66 9.58 18.22
C LYS A 24 -10.54 9.44 19.46
N LYS A 25 -11.82 9.84 19.33
CA LYS A 25 -12.77 9.80 20.45
C LYS A 25 -13.04 8.37 20.89
N ILE A 26 -13.26 7.45 19.95
CA ILE A 26 -13.45 6.02 20.25
C ILE A 26 -12.21 5.44 20.94
N TYR A 27 -11.00 5.71 20.43
CA TYR A 27 -9.77 5.25 21.06
C TYR A 27 -9.68 5.72 22.51
N ARG A 28 -9.79 7.04 22.74
CA ARG A 28 -9.64 7.65 24.07
C ARG A 28 -10.69 7.17 25.08
N THR A 29 -11.92 6.99 24.64
CA THR A 29 -13.05 6.71 25.55
C THR A 29 -13.32 5.23 25.76
N LYS A 30 -12.98 4.37 24.77
CA LYS A 30 -13.35 2.95 24.78
C LYS A 30 -12.16 2.01 24.86
N LEU A 31 -11.08 2.28 24.12
CA LEU A 31 -9.92 1.38 24.07
C LEU A 31 -8.83 1.73 25.09
N LEU A 32 -8.43 3.00 25.17
CA LEU A 32 -7.36 3.48 26.05
C LEU A 32 -7.56 3.08 27.54
N PRO A 33 -8.78 3.15 28.13
CA PRO A 33 -8.97 2.70 29.51
C PRO A 33 -8.66 1.21 29.73
N LEU A 34 -8.88 0.37 28.71
CA LEU A 34 -8.49 -1.05 28.75
C LEU A 34 -6.97 -1.19 28.66
N GLU A 35 -6.33 -0.46 27.74
CA GLU A 35 -4.87 -0.46 27.56
C GLU A 35 -4.14 -0.05 28.86
N GLU A 36 -4.57 1.04 29.48
CA GLU A 36 -3.99 1.55 30.73
C GLU A 36 -4.23 0.58 31.91
N ALA A 37 -5.44 0.00 32.03
CA ALA A 37 -5.77 -0.92 33.12
C ALA A 37 -4.91 -2.20 33.12
N TYR A 38 -4.52 -2.68 31.94
CA TYR A 38 -3.76 -3.92 31.79
C TYR A 38 -2.30 -3.70 31.37
N LYS A 39 -1.77 -2.47 31.53
CA LYS A 39 -0.38 -2.13 31.24
C LYS A 39 0.03 -2.46 29.80
N PHE A 40 -0.89 -2.35 28.84
CA PHE A 40 -0.68 -2.74 27.44
C PHE A 40 0.59 -2.11 26.83
N HIS A 41 0.85 -0.84 27.17
CA HIS A 41 1.98 -0.07 26.66
C HIS A 41 3.35 -0.54 27.13
N GLU A 42 3.41 -1.33 28.20
CA GLU A 42 4.66 -1.91 28.72
C GLU A 42 5.06 -3.18 27.93
N PHE A 43 4.11 -3.82 27.24
CA PHE A 43 4.32 -5.07 26.51
C PHE A 43 4.34 -4.89 25.00
N HIS A 44 3.34 -4.17 24.46
CA HIS A 44 3.08 -4.15 23.02
C HIS A 44 3.52 -2.84 22.40
N SER A 45 2.63 -1.84 22.39
CA SER A 45 2.85 -0.58 21.70
C SER A 45 2.46 0.63 22.55
N PRO A 46 3.15 1.76 22.37
CA PRO A 46 2.88 2.97 23.15
C PRO A 46 1.47 3.50 22.89
N LYS A 47 1.02 4.38 23.78
CA LYS A 47 -0.23 5.13 23.63
C LYS A 47 -0.25 5.90 22.31
N LEU A 48 -1.40 5.95 21.66
CA LEU A 48 -1.61 6.77 20.47
C LEU A 48 -1.94 8.21 20.89
N ASP A 49 -1.25 9.16 20.27
CA ASP A 49 -1.48 10.60 20.41
C ASP A 49 -2.31 11.12 19.23
N ASP A 50 -2.82 12.35 19.31
CA ASP A 50 -3.63 12.94 18.24
C ASP A 50 -2.96 12.93 16.85
N PRO A 51 -1.64 13.20 16.73
CA PRO A 51 -0.96 13.15 15.44
C PRO A 51 -0.97 11.77 14.77
N ASP A 52 -1.07 10.65 15.51
CA ASP A 52 -1.16 9.31 14.89
C ASP A 52 -2.46 9.20 14.04
N PHE A 53 -3.53 9.89 14.43
CA PHE A 53 -4.80 9.90 13.72
C PHE A 53 -4.86 10.94 12.60
N ASP A 54 -4.14 12.06 12.74
CA ASP A 54 -4.11 13.14 11.73
C ASP A 54 -3.02 12.99 10.68
N ALA A 55 -2.01 12.15 10.95
CA ALA A 55 -0.86 11.99 10.06
C ALA A 55 -1.27 11.58 8.65
N LYS A 56 -0.56 12.12 7.65
CA LYS A 56 -0.65 11.66 6.27
C LYS A 56 -0.16 10.21 6.17
N PRO A 57 -0.60 9.47 5.14
CA PRO A 57 -0.10 8.13 4.90
C PRO A 57 1.42 8.11 4.77
N MET A 58 2.04 7.10 5.36
CA MET A 58 3.49 6.94 5.34
C MET A 58 3.94 5.76 4.48
N ILE A 59 5.00 5.96 3.71
CA ILE A 59 5.71 4.92 2.97
C ILE A 59 7.07 4.71 3.62
N LEU A 60 7.37 3.49 4.06
CA LEU A 60 8.67 3.11 4.62
C LEU A 60 9.51 2.38 3.57
N LEU A 61 10.72 2.85 3.29
CA LEU A 61 11.66 2.20 2.37
C LEU A 61 12.68 1.39 3.14
N ILE A 62 12.74 0.08 2.93
CA ILE A 62 13.74 -0.82 3.57
C ILE A 62 14.53 -1.53 2.48
N GLY A 63 15.84 -1.65 2.68
CA GLY A 63 16.70 -2.35 1.74
C GLY A 63 18.15 -2.22 2.12
N GLN A 64 18.97 -3.08 1.54
CA GLN A 64 20.40 -3.08 1.78
C GLN A 64 21.09 -1.83 1.25
N TYR A 65 22.38 -1.75 1.54
CA TYR A 65 23.22 -0.69 1.03
C TYR A 65 23.22 -0.64 -0.51
N SER A 66 23.16 0.57 -1.07
CA SER A 66 23.19 0.82 -2.53
C SER A 66 22.00 0.25 -3.36
N THR A 67 20.90 -0.22 -2.74
CA THR A 67 19.72 -0.70 -3.49
C THR A 67 18.90 0.40 -4.17
N GLY A 68 19.24 1.68 -3.92
CA GLY A 68 18.60 2.83 -4.58
C GLY A 68 17.42 3.44 -3.83
N LYS A 69 17.26 3.20 -2.51
CA LYS A 69 16.17 3.80 -1.71
C LYS A 69 16.08 5.32 -1.85
N THR A 70 17.19 6.00 -1.62
CA THR A 70 17.26 7.47 -1.67
C THR A 70 17.02 7.99 -3.09
N THR A 71 17.56 7.31 -4.11
CA THR A 71 17.30 7.61 -5.52
C THR A 71 15.83 7.40 -5.89
N PHE A 72 15.19 6.34 -5.36
CA PHE A 72 13.77 6.07 -5.56
C PHE A 72 12.90 7.20 -5.00
N ILE A 73 13.23 7.77 -3.84
CA ILE A 73 12.52 8.95 -3.30
C ILE A 73 12.69 10.14 -4.23
N ARG A 74 13.93 10.47 -4.60
CA ARG A 74 14.21 11.59 -5.52
C ARG A 74 13.44 11.42 -6.83
N TYR A 75 13.38 10.19 -7.33
CA TYR A 75 12.67 9.84 -8.55
C TYR A 75 11.15 10.08 -8.40
N LEU A 76 10.52 9.59 -7.32
CA LEU A 76 9.10 9.87 -7.05
C LEU A 76 8.79 11.36 -6.93
N LEU A 77 9.66 12.13 -6.29
CA LEU A 77 9.48 13.55 -6.07
C LEU A 77 9.82 14.41 -7.30
N GLU A 78 10.53 13.83 -8.28
CA GLU A 78 11.22 14.54 -9.38
C GLU A 78 12.07 15.74 -8.90
N SER A 79 12.54 15.68 -7.66
CA SER A 79 13.31 16.74 -7.03
C SER A 79 14.25 16.18 -5.97
N ASP A 80 15.37 16.87 -5.77
CA ASP A 80 16.21 16.63 -4.60
C ASP A 80 15.47 17.10 -3.32
N PHE A 81 15.90 16.63 -2.15
CA PHE A 81 15.34 17.05 -0.86
C PHE A 81 16.44 17.36 0.17
N PRO A 82 16.19 18.24 1.16
CA PRO A 82 17.20 18.62 2.14
C PRO A 82 17.78 17.42 2.91
N GLY A 83 19.10 17.36 3.02
CA GLY A 83 19.80 16.26 3.69
C GLY A 83 19.97 15.00 2.83
N LEU A 84 19.60 15.05 1.55
CA LEU A 84 19.90 14.03 0.55
C LEU A 84 21.41 13.77 0.45
N ARG A 85 21.81 12.50 0.45
CA ARG A 85 23.17 12.06 0.13
C ARG A 85 23.11 10.79 -0.73
N ILE A 86 23.51 10.90 -1.99
CA ILE A 86 23.62 9.78 -2.91
C ILE A 86 25.10 9.53 -3.18
N GLY A 87 25.57 8.31 -2.95
CA GLY A 87 26.94 7.93 -3.26
C GLY A 87 27.17 6.41 -3.18
N PRO A 88 28.27 5.92 -3.76
CA PRO A 88 28.58 4.49 -3.83
C PRO A 88 29.07 3.89 -2.50
N GLU A 89 29.54 4.74 -1.57
CA GLU A 89 29.97 4.38 -0.20
C GLU A 89 28.87 4.66 0.83
N PRO A 90 28.79 3.93 1.96
CA PRO A 90 27.83 4.13 3.07
C PRO A 90 27.41 5.58 3.38
N THR A 91 26.46 6.11 2.61
CA THR A 91 26.12 7.54 2.59
C THR A 91 24.95 7.90 3.51
N THR A 92 23.93 7.06 3.55
CA THR A 92 22.75 7.23 4.42
C THR A 92 22.87 6.35 5.66
N ASP A 93 23.30 6.93 6.79
CA ASP A 93 23.36 6.29 8.11
C ASP A 93 22.20 6.69 9.03
N ARG A 94 21.24 7.48 8.50
CA ARG A 94 20.12 8.09 9.23
C ARG A 94 18.76 7.65 8.68
N PHE A 95 17.77 7.65 9.56
CA PHE A 95 16.37 7.66 9.18
C PHE A 95 15.98 9.09 8.78
N ILE A 96 15.36 9.24 7.61
CA ILE A 96 14.95 10.54 7.07
C ILE A 96 13.45 10.48 6.80
N ALA A 97 12.66 11.20 7.59
CA ALA A 97 11.25 11.41 7.30
C ALA A 97 11.10 12.62 6.36
N VAL A 98 10.87 12.37 5.08
CA VAL A 98 10.65 13.37 4.04
C VAL A 98 9.17 13.76 4.04
N MET A 99 8.88 15.03 4.36
CA MET A 99 7.55 15.54 4.65
C MET A 99 7.34 16.92 4.02
N THR A 100 6.07 17.31 3.84
CA THR A 100 5.75 18.67 3.41
C THR A 100 6.22 19.69 4.47
N GLY A 101 6.66 20.85 4.01
CA GLY A 101 6.93 22.01 4.86
C GLY A 101 6.94 23.29 4.04
N GLU A 102 6.49 24.39 4.67
CA GLU A 102 6.43 25.72 4.02
C GLU A 102 7.82 26.23 3.62
N GLN A 103 8.86 25.82 4.35
CA GLN A 103 10.25 26.16 4.08
C GLN A 103 11.07 24.90 3.96
N GLU A 104 11.99 24.90 2.99
CA GLU A 104 12.96 23.83 2.86
C GLU A 104 13.92 23.82 4.06
N GLY A 105 14.10 22.65 4.65
CA GLY A 105 14.98 22.53 5.79
C GLY A 105 15.07 21.13 6.38
N VAL A 106 15.94 20.99 7.36
CA VAL A 106 16.12 19.74 8.11
C VAL A 106 15.85 20.00 9.59
N ILE A 107 14.96 19.21 10.18
CA ILE A 107 14.71 19.19 11.62
C ILE A 107 15.46 17.99 12.22
N PRO A 108 16.43 18.19 13.12
CA PRO A 108 17.10 17.10 13.82
C PRO A 108 16.14 16.29 14.69
N GLY A 109 16.41 14.99 14.88
CA GLY A 109 15.54 14.07 15.61
C GLY A 109 15.18 14.53 17.02
N ASN A 110 16.13 15.11 17.77
CA ASN A 110 15.88 15.65 19.11
C ASN A 110 14.82 16.76 19.12
N ALA A 111 14.74 17.57 18.05
CA ALA A 111 13.71 18.59 17.88
C ALA A 111 12.41 18.00 17.31
N ALA A 112 12.51 16.99 16.43
CA ALA A 112 11.35 16.34 15.83
C ALA A 112 10.46 15.62 16.85
N VAL A 113 11.03 15.04 17.91
CA VAL A 113 10.28 14.30 18.94
C VAL A 113 9.58 15.19 19.98
N VAL A 114 9.96 16.46 20.08
CA VAL A 114 9.29 17.43 20.97
C VAL A 114 8.18 18.22 20.28
N ASP A 115 8.09 18.12 18.95
CA ASP A 115 7.04 18.79 18.18
C ASP A 115 5.68 18.08 18.37
N SER A 116 4.74 18.79 19.02
CA SER A 116 3.38 18.31 19.27
C SER A 116 2.56 18.02 18.00
N GLN A 117 2.94 18.58 16.86
CA GLN A 117 2.27 18.36 15.57
C GLN A 117 2.79 17.11 14.84
N LYS A 118 3.86 16.49 15.35
CA LYS A 118 4.49 15.31 14.72
C LYS A 118 4.26 14.05 15.55
N GLN A 119 4.06 12.93 14.87
CA GLN A 119 3.85 11.60 15.49
C GLN A 119 5.14 10.92 16.00
N PHE A 120 6.26 11.65 16.04
CA PHE A 120 7.57 11.06 16.33
C PHE A 120 7.94 11.04 17.81
N LYS A 121 7.16 11.67 18.69
CA LYS A 121 7.42 11.70 20.14
C LYS A 121 7.72 10.33 20.76
N PRO A 122 7.02 9.23 20.41
CA PRO A 122 7.33 7.92 20.98
C PRO A 122 8.73 7.38 20.62
N LEU A 123 9.40 7.94 19.61
CA LEU A 123 10.76 7.55 19.22
C LEU A 123 11.81 7.92 20.27
N THR A 124 11.50 8.79 21.23
CA THR A 124 12.39 9.09 22.37
C THR A 124 12.80 7.83 23.14
N LYS A 125 11.98 6.77 23.12
CA LYS A 125 12.30 5.49 23.77
C LYS A 125 13.58 4.80 23.26
N PHE A 126 13.99 5.09 22.02
CA PHE A 126 15.21 4.53 21.41
C PHE A 126 16.48 5.30 21.81
N GLY A 127 16.34 6.38 22.58
CA GLY A 127 17.45 7.12 23.16
C GLY A 127 18.22 8.03 22.19
N ASN A 128 19.16 8.80 22.74
CA ASN A 128 19.90 9.83 22.00
C ASN A 128 20.73 9.28 20.84
N ALA A 129 21.22 8.04 20.93
CA ALA A 129 21.99 7.43 19.85
C ALA A 129 21.16 7.29 18.56
N PHE A 130 19.89 6.91 18.69
CA PHE A 130 18.94 6.88 17.59
C PHE A 130 18.54 8.29 17.14
N LEU A 131 18.20 9.18 18.08
CA LEU A 131 17.69 10.52 17.73
C LEU A 131 18.71 11.38 16.98
N ASN A 132 20.02 11.17 17.21
CA ASN A 132 21.09 11.81 16.43
C ASN A 132 21.19 11.27 14.99
N ARG A 133 20.58 10.12 14.72
CA ARG A 133 20.48 9.45 13.41
C ARG A 133 19.05 9.45 12.88
N PHE A 134 18.20 10.32 13.39
CA PHE A 134 16.86 10.57 12.88
C PHE A 134 16.76 12.06 12.51
N GLN A 135 16.09 12.36 11.39
CA GLN A 135 15.81 13.73 10.98
C GLN A 135 14.53 13.79 10.15
N CYS A 136 13.87 14.94 10.16
CA CYS A 136 12.81 15.27 9.21
C CYS A 136 13.40 16.17 8.12
N SER A 137 13.19 15.80 6.86
CA SER A 137 13.49 16.65 5.70
C SER A 137 12.18 17.29 5.24
N LEU A 138 12.15 18.62 5.24
CA LEU A 138 10.97 19.41 4.88
C LEU A 138 11.21 20.08 3.54
N LEU A 139 10.23 20.01 2.65
CA LEU A 139 10.20 20.75 1.39
C LEU A 139 8.75 20.91 0.91
N ASN A 140 8.51 21.92 0.09
CA ASN A 140 7.22 22.12 -0.56
C ASN A 140 7.19 21.32 -1.87
N ASN A 141 6.50 20.19 -1.87
CA ASN A 141 6.38 19.32 -3.03
C ASN A 141 4.97 18.70 -3.06
N PRO A 142 4.23 18.72 -4.19
CA PRO A 142 2.86 18.23 -4.27
C PRO A 142 2.69 16.76 -3.85
N VAL A 143 3.70 15.92 -4.07
CA VAL A 143 3.68 14.52 -3.63
C VAL A 143 3.57 14.45 -2.10
N LEU A 144 4.31 15.31 -1.40
CA LEU A 144 4.36 15.34 0.05
C LEU A 144 3.15 16.03 0.68
N ASP A 145 2.32 16.70 -0.13
CA ASP A 145 1.03 17.20 0.30
C ASP A 145 0.04 16.06 0.56
N SER A 146 0.22 14.93 -0.12
CA SER A 146 -0.61 13.73 0.03
C SER A 146 0.02 12.63 0.89
N ILE A 147 1.35 12.50 0.92
CA ILE A 147 2.05 11.41 1.62
C ILE A 147 3.30 11.86 2.38
N THR A 148 3.85 10.99 3.22
CA THR A 148 5.16 11.13 3.85
C THR A 148 6.02 9.92 3.51
N ILE A 149 7.28 10.12 3.17
CA ILE A 149 8.19 9.05 2.78
C ILE A 149 9.31 8.94 3.80
N VAL A 150 9.58 7.74 4.30
CA VAL A 150 10.63 7.48 5.29
C VAL A 150 11.75 6.69 4.62
N ASP A 151 12.90 7.33 4.41
CA ASP A 151 14.13 6.67 4.03
C ASP A 151 14.78 6.02 5.27
N THR A 152 15.26 4.79 5.11
CA THR A 152 15.96 4.07 6.18
C THR A 152 17.44 3.92 5.85
N PRO A 153 18.32 3.86 6.87
CA PRO A 153 19.72 3.54 6.64
C PRO A 153 19.87 2.21 5.90
N GLY A 154 20.85 2.12 5.01
CA GLY A 154 21.15 0.86 4.32
C GLY A 154 21.45 -0.27 5.31
N ILE A 155 20.86 -1.44 5.08
CA ILE A 155 21.18 -2.64 5.85
C ILE A 155 22.52 -3.19 5.34
N LEU A 156 23.42 -3.50 6.26
CA LEU A 156 24.77 -3.95 5.94
C LEU A 156 24.75 -5.42 5.50
N ALA A 157 25.61 -5.76 4.54
CA ALA A 157 25.79 -7.12 4.06
C ALA A 157 27.06 -7.71 4.71
N GLY A 158 26.90 -8.67 5.63
CA GLY A 158 27.99 -9.50 6.14
C GLY A 158 28.38 -9.30 7.62
N GLU A 159 28.97 -10.34 8.21
CA GLU A 159 29.31 -10.41 9.65
C GLU A 159 30.40 -9.43 10.10
N LYS A 160 31.30 -9.02 9.20
CA LYS A 160 32.44 -8.13 9.54
C LYS A 160 32.05 -6.65 9.66
N GLN A 161 30.84 -6.29 9.27
CA GLN A 161 30.28 -4.95 9.38
C GLN A 161 29.17 -4.88 10.44
N ARG A 162 29.21 -5.75 11.46
CA ARG A 162 28.42 -5.61 12.70
C ARG A 162 28.91 -4.39 13.50
N VAL A 163 28.81 -3.20 12.93
CA VAL A 163 28.95 -1.96 13.66
C VAL A 163 27.69 -1.86 14.50
N ASP A 164 27.86 -2.00 15.82
CA ASP A 164 26.78 -1.71 16.75
C ASP A 164 26.25 -0.29 16.43
N ARG A 165 25.02 -0.22 15.93
CA ARG A 165 24.39 1.04 15.53
C ARG A 165 24.21 1.96 16.74
N GLY A 166 24.33 1.41 17.96
CA GLY A 166 24.10 2.10 19.22
C GLY A 166 22.62 2.26 19.56
N TYR A 167 21.73 1.63 18.79
CA TYR A 167 20.29 1.62 19.00
C TYR A 167 19.66 0.35 18.41
N ASP A 168 18.48 0.00 18.90
CA ASP A 168 17.69 -1.14 18.44
C ASP A 168 17.05 -0.88 17.07
N PHE A 169 17.78 -1.20 16.00
CA PHE A 169 17.31 -1.00 14.61
C PHE A 169 16.05 -1.83 14.28
N PRO A 170 15.97 -3.14 14.59
CA PRO A 170 14.74 -3.91 14.44
C PRO A 170 13.54 -3.30 15.17
N GLY A 171 13.71 -2.85 16.42
CA GLY A 171 12.63 -2.23 17.18
C GLY A 171 12.14 -0.92 16.57
N VAL A 172 13.02 -0.12 15.97
CA VAL A 172 12.63 1.09 15.23
C VAL A 172 11.83 0.73 13.98
N LEU A 173 12.25 -0.30 13.22
CA LEU A 173 11.51 -0.76 12.04
C LEU A 173 10.11 -1.28 12.41
N GLU A 174 9.99 -2.06 13.49
CA GLU A 174 8.71 -2.52 14.02
C GLU A 174 7.81 -1.32 14.36
N TRP A 175 8.36 -0.27 14.99
CA TRP A 175 7.62 0.94 15.34
C TRP A 175 7.07 1.68 14.11
N PHE A 176 7.86 1.77 13.03
CA PHE A 176 7.39 2.34 11.77
C PHE A 176 6.38 1.43 11.08
N ALA A 177 6.60 0.12 11.04
CA ALA A 177 5.70 -0.84 10.41
C ALA A 177 4.27 -0.81 11.00
N GLU A 178 4.17 -0.58 12.31
CA GLU A 178 2.89 -0.33 12.99
C GLU A 178 2.10 0.87 12.43
N ARG A 179 2.79 1.92 11.94
CA ARG A 179 2.21 3.23 11.62
C ARG A 179 2.18 3.57 10.14
N VAL A 180 2.98 2.88 9.33
CA VAL A 180 3.04 3.14 7.89
C VAL A 180 1.89 2.46 7.16
N ASP A 181 1.56 2.97 5.99
CA ASP A 181 0.54 2.44 5.08
C ASP A 181 1.13 1.45 4.07
N ARG A 182 2.41 1.65 3.73
CA ARG A 182 3.18 0.80 2.83
C ARG A 182 4.61 0.64 3.31
N ILE A 183 5.14 -0.55 3.08
CA ILE A 183 6.55 -0.88 3.28
C ILE A 183 7.07 -1.34 1.93
N ILE A 184 8.03 -0.61 1.37
CA ILE A 184 8.69 -0.99 0.12
C ILE A 184 10.02 -1.66 0.46
N LEU A 185 10.14 -2.94 0.14
CA LEU A 185 11.38 -3.71 0.24
C LEU A 185 12.15 -3.63 -1.08
N LEU A 186 13.28 -2.92 -1.09
CA LEU A 186 14.12 -2.74 -2.29
C LEU A 186 15.25 -3.77 -2.34
N PHE A 187 15.35 -4.43 -3.49
CA PHE A 187 16.42 -5.34 -3.89
C PHE A 187 17.12 -4.79 -5.14
N ASP A 188 18.41 -5.06 -5.28
CA ASP A 188 19.19 -4.72 -6.49
C ASP A 188 19.33 -5.97 -7.35
N ALA A 189 18.96 -5.89 -8.64
CA ALA A 189 19.05 -7.02 -9.56
C ALA A 189 20.49 -7.56 -9.76
N HIS A 190 21.52 -6.76 -9.47
CA HIS A 190 22.92 -7.18 -9.55
C HIS A 190 23.40 -7.87 -8.27
N LYS A 191 22.77 -7.58 -7.14
CA LYS A 191 23.23 -7.99 -5.80
C LYS A 191 22.05 -8.51 -4.98
N LEU A 192 21.71 -9.77 -5.25
CA LEU A 192 20.73 -10.50 -4.45
C LEU A 192 21.42 -11.30 -3.35
N ASP A 193 21.71 -10.61 -2.24
CA ASP A 193 22.05 -11.26 -0.98
C ASP A 193 20.95 -10.94 0.03
N ILE A 194 20.55 -11.89 0.88
CA ILE A 194 19.71 -11.58 2.05
C ILE A 194 20.58 -11.88 3.26
N SER A 195 21.21 -10.83 3.79
CA SER A 195 22.05 -10.94 4.98
C SER A 195 21.22 -11.28 6.23
N ASP A 196 21.85 -11.80 7.28
CA ASP A 196 21.17 -12.05 8.56
C ASP A 196 20.59 -10.78 9.18
N GLU A 197 21.22 -9.63 8.96
CA GLU A 197 20.68 -8.34 9.41
C GLU A 197 19.43 -7.96 8.60
N PHE A 198 19.42 -8.22 7.29
CA PHE A 198 18.24 -7.97 6.47
C PHE A 198 17.11 -8.93 6.82
N ARG A 199 17.42 -10.20 7.08
CA ARG A 199 16.45 -11.17 7.60
C ARG A 199 15.83 -10.70 8.91
N ARG A 200 16.64 -10.22 9.87
CA ARG A 200 16.13 -9.63 11.14
C ARG A 200 15.24 -8.41 10.91
N ALA A 201 15.56 -7.57 9.93
CA ALA A 201 14.71 -6.44 9.55
C ALA A 201 13.37 -6.88 8.96
N ILE A 202 13.35 -7.92 8.11
CA ILE A 202 12.13 -8.50 7.58
C ILE A 202 11.32 -9.19 8.69
N ASP A 203 11.98 -9.90 9.61
CA ASP A 203 11.34 -10.51 10.77
C ASP A 203 10.69 -9.45 11.68
N ALA A 204 11.27 -8.25 11.80
CA ALA A 204 10.73 -7.14 12.60
C ALA A 204 9.44 -6.53 12.03
N ILE A 205 9.19 -6.69 10.74
CA ILE A 205 7.97 -6.20 10.06
C ILE A 205 6.96 -7.33 9.77
N LYS A 206 7.21 -8.53 10.31
CA LYS A 206 6.32 -9.69 10.16
C LYS A 206 4.96 -9.41 10.79
N GLY A 207 3.89 -9.84 10.12
CA GLY A 207 2.51 -9.56 10.53
C GLY A 207 1.94 -8.28 9.93
N TYR A 208 2.75 -7.53 9.18
CA TYR A 208 2.34 -6.40 8.34
C TYR A 208 2.46 -6.73 6.84
N ASP A 209 2.35 -8.01 6.48
CA ASP A 209 2.59 -8.53 5.13
C ASP A 209 1.68 -7.88 4.07
N ASP A 210 0.47 -7.47 4.46
CA ASP A 210 -0.48 -6.74 3.60
C ASP A 210 0.01 -5.35 3.17
N LYS A 211 0.92 -4.77 3.96
CA LYS A 211 1.55 -3.46 3.69
C LYS A 211 2.80 -3.58 2.81
N ILE A 212 3.35 -4.78 2.63
CA ILE A 212 4.63 -4.99 1.95
C ILE A 212 4.45 -4.94 0.42
N ARG A 213 5.36 -4.22 -0.24
CA ARG A 213 5.56 -4.19 -1.70
C ARG A 213 7.03 -4.45 -1.96
N ILE A 214 7.34 -5.33 -2.90
CA ILE A 214 8.72 -5.72 -3.16
C ILE A 214 9.15 -5.09 -4.49
N VAL A 215 10.28 -4.42 -4.51
CA VAL A 215 10.81 -3.76 -5.70
C VAL A 215 12.16 -4.37 -6.04
N LEU A 216 12.25 -4.99 -7.21
CA LEU A 216 13.51 -5.43 -7.82
C LEU A 216 14.02 -4.29 -8.71
N ASN A 217 14.88 -3.46 -8.12
CA ASN A 217 15.41 -2.25 -8.72
C ASN A 217 16.67 -2.54 -9.58
N LYS A 218 17.02 -1.59 -10.45
CA LYS A 218 18.15 -1.67 -11.39
C LYS A 218 18.08 -2.89 -12.32
N ALA A 219 16.87 -3.32 -12.66
CA ALA A 219 16.62 -4.47 -13.51
C ALA A 219 17.15 -4.27 -14.94
N ASP A 220 17.32 -3.02 -15.38
CA ASP A 220 17.89 -2.65 -16.67
C ASP A 220 19.38 -2.95 -16.81
N GLY A 221 20.13 -3.15 -15.71
CA GLY A 221 21.57 -3.44 -15.79
C GLY A 221 21.90 -4.93 -15.99
N VAL A 222 20.89 -5.80 -16.03
CA VAL A 222 21.04 -7.23 -16.32
C VAL A 222 20.28 -7.61 -17.58
N ASP A 223 20.78 -8.60 -18.32
CA ASP A 223 20.06 -9.13 -19.48
C ASP A 223 18.78 -9.89 -19.06
N HIS A 224 17.91 -10.21 -20.02
CA HIS A 224 16.64 -10.88 -19.74
C HIS A 224 16.80 -12.27 -19.10
N GLN A 225 17.78 -13.07 -19.50
CA GLN A 225 17.97 -14.40 -18.92
C GLN A 225 18.45 -14.30 -17.47
N GLN A 226 19.38 -13.38 -17.21
CA GLN A 226 19.87 -13.08 -15.88
C GLN A 226 18.75 -12.51 -15.01
N LEU A 227 17.92 -11.61 -15.53
CA LEU A 227 16.77 -11.05 -14.82
C LEU A 227 15.82 -12.16 -14.35
N MET A 228 15.49 -13.13 -15.20
CA MET A 228 14.62 -14.25 -14.82
C MET A 228 15.25 -15.15 -13.73
N ARG A 229 16.58 -15.35 -13.77
CA ARG A 229 17.32 -16.10 -12.74
C ARG A 229 17.33 -15.36 -11.40
N VAL A 230 17.60 -14.05 -11.44
CA VAL A 230 17.60 -13.13 -10.30
C VAL A 230 16.22 -13.11 -9.66
N TYR A 231 15.17 -12.90 -10.46
CA TYR A 231 13.79 -12.93 -10.01
C TYR A 231 13.43 -14.26 -9.32
N GLY A 232 13.75 -15.41 -9.94
CA GLY A 232 13.51 -16.72 -9.35
C GLY A 232 14.25 -16.93 -8.01
N ALA A 233 15.51 -16.50 -7.92
CA ALA A 233 16.30 -16.58 -6.69
C ALA A 233 15.74 -15.69 -5.56
N LEU A 234 15.27 -14.48 -5.90
CA LEU A 234 14.61 -13.58 -4.96
C LEU A 234 13.34 -14.22 -4.39
N MET A 235 12.45 -14.72 -5.26
CA MET A 235 11.20 -15.35 -4.84
C MET A 235 11.42 -16.58 -3.95
N TRP A 236 12.40 -17.42 -4.31
CA TRP A 236 12.80 -18.56 -3.49
C TRP A 236 13.26 -18.14 -2.09
N SER A 237 14.03 -17.07 -1.99
CA SER A 237 14.59 -16.61 -0.73
C SER A 237 13.53 -15.91 0.13
N LEU A 238 12.68 -15.08 -0.48
CA LEU A 238 11.56 -14.44 0.20
C LEU A 238 10.54 -15.45 0.74
N GLY A 239 10.24 -16.50 -0.03
CA GLY A 239 9.34 -17.57 0.42
C GLY A 239 9.79 -18.23 1.74
N LYS A 240 11.10 -18.30 1.98
CA LYS A 240 11.66 -18.81 3.24
C LYS A 240 11.59 -17.81 4.40
N VAL A 241 11.63 -16.52 4.10
CA VAL A 241 11.74 -15.46 5.13
C VAL A 241 10.36 -14.93 5.54
N LEU A 242 9.50 -14.57 4.58
CA LEU A 242 8.16 -14.05 4.87
C LEU A 242 7.26 -15.11 5.51
N ASN A 243 7.42 -16.38 5.11
CA ASN A 243 6.67 -17.51 5.66
C ASN A 243 5.14 -17.28 5.60
N THR A 244 4.67 -16.64 4.53
CA THR A 244 3.26 -16.46 4.18
C THR A 244 2.90 -17.46 3.08
N PRO A 245 1.68 -18.02 3.09
CA PRO A 245 1.22 -18.88 1.99
C PRO A 245 0.98 -18.07 0.70
N GLU A 246 0.76 -16.76 0.83
CA GLU A 246 0.53 -15.83 -0.28
C GLU A 246 1.86 -15.36 -0.87
N VAL A 247 1.91 -15.34 -2.21
CA VAL A 247 3.08 -14.87 -2.96
C VAL A 247 3.07 -13.35 -2.99
N ALA A 248 4.13 -12.72 -2.47
CA ALA A 248 4.29 -11.28 -2.52
C ALA A 248 4.45 -10.77 -3.96
N ARG A 249 3.74 -9.69 -4.31
CA ARG A 249 3.91 -9.00 -5.59
C ARG A 249 5.27 -8.31 -5.63
N VAL A 250 6.02 -8.57 -6.70
CA VAL A 250 7.30 -7.91 -6.99
C VAL A 250 7.10 -7.00 -8.20
N TYR A 251 7.57 -5.76 -8.09
CA TYR A 251 7.66 -4.77 -9.15
C TYR A 251 9.08 -4.74 -9.68
N ILE A 252 9.24 -4.91 -10.99
CA ILE A 252 10.55 -5.05 -11.64
C ILE A 252 10.80 -3.80 -12.47
N GLY A 253 11.90 -3.10 -12.22
CA GLY A 253 12.22 -1.90 -12.99
C GLY A 253 13.49 -1.21 -12.54
N SER A 254 13.69 0.01 -13.05
CA SER A 254 14.80 0.88 -12.70
C SER A 254 14.26 2.28 -12.44
N PHE A 255 14.12 2.61 -11.16
CA PHE A 255 13.40 3.79 -10.69
C PHE A 255 14.36 4.97 -10.52
N TRP A 256 14.80 5.53 -11.65
CA TRP A 256 15.70 6.69 -11.75
C TRP A 256 15.48 7.44 -13.07
N ASP A 257 16.11 8.60 -13.20
CA ASP A 257 16.06 9.48 -14.38
C ASP A 257 17.16 9.18 -15.43
N HIS A 258 17.87 8.04 -15.31
CA HIS A 258 18.94 7.65 -16.23
C HIS A 258 18.45 6.74 -17.37
N PRO A 259 19.10 6.79 -18.56
CA PRO A 259 18.80 5.88 -19.66
C PRO A 259 18.95 4.41 -19.26
N LEU A 260 18.06 3.56 -19.79
CA LEU A 260 18.14 2.11 -19.61
C LEU A 260 19.41 1.54 -20.25
N GLN A 261 20.13 0.69 -19.52
CA GLN A 261 21.30 -0.01 -20.07
C GLN A 261 20.89 -1.12 -21.05
N PHE A 262 19.99 -2.01 -20.62
CA PHE A 262 19.31 -2.99 -21.47
C PHE A 262 17.83 -2.65 -21.56
N ASP A 263 17.35 -2.34 -22.77
CA ASP A 263 15.98 -1.86 -23.00
C ASP A 263 15.01 -2.91 -23.56
N MET A 264 15.48 -4.15 -23.76
CA MET A 264 14.65 -5.26 -24.27
C MET A 264 13.40 -5.52 -23.42
N ASN A 265 13.47 -5.23 -22.12
CA ASN A 265 12.36 -5.39 -21.18
C ASN A 265 11.67 -4.05 -20.81
N ARG A 266 11.89 -2.97 -21.58
CA ARG A 266 11.36 -1.62 -21.29
C ARG A 266 9.85 -1.64 -21.00
N LYS A 267 9.07 -2.28 -21.86
CA LYS A 267 7.60 -2.39 -21.70
C LYS A 267 7.18 -3.06 -20.40
N LEU A 268 7.97 -4.04 -19.92
CA LEU A 268 7.75 -4.68 -18.62
C LEU A 268 8.03 -3.69 -17.48
N PHE A 269 9.16 -2.97 -17.55
CA PHE A 269 9.54 -2.00 -16.50
C PHE A 269 8.49 -0.90 -16.36
N GLU A 270 8.02 -0.33 -17.46
CA GLU A 270 6.98 0.71 -17.48
C GLU A 270 5.64 0.21 -16.93
N LEU A 271 5.27 -1.05 -17.24
CA LEU A 271 4.05 -1.68 -16.72
C LEU A 271 4.11 -1.88 -15.21
N GLU A 272 5.22 -2.42 -14.71
CA GLU A 272 5.42 -2.67 -13.27
C GLU A 272 5.52 -1.36 -12.49
N GLU A 273 6.15 -0.34 -13.07
CA GLU A 273 6.21 1.00 -12.50
C GLU A 273 4.84 1.64 -12.38
N LYS A 274 4.03 1.58 -13.44
CA LYS A 274 2.64 2.07 -13.42
C LYS A 274 1.82 1.38 -12.34
N ASP A 275 1.92 0.04 -12.23
CA ASP A 275 1.22 -0.72 -11.20
C ASP A 275 1.64 -0.28 -9.79
N LEU A 276 2.94 -0.07 -9.57
CA LEU A 276 3.46 0.42 -8.28
C LEU A 276 2.93 1.83 -7.98
N PHE A 277 3.00 2.73 -8.95
CA PHE A 277 2.59 4.12 -8.78
C PHE A 277 1.10 4.24 -8.54
N ALA A 278 0.28 3.41 -9.19
CA ALA A 278 -1.16 3.33 -8.90
C ALA A 278 -1.44 2.88 -7.46
N ASP A 279 -0.70 1.89 -6.92
CA ASP A 279 -0.85 1.49 -5.51
C ASP A 279 -0.46 2.63 -4.56
N LEU A 280 0.65 3.33 -4.81
CA LEU A 280 1.12 4.46 -4.00
C LEU A 280 0.19 5.70 -4.11
N GLN A 281 -0.34 5.97 -5.30
CA GLN A 281 -1.26 7.07 -5.56
C GLN A 281 -2.63 6.85 -4.90
N SER A 282 -2.99 5.60 -4.61
CA SER A 282 -4.23 5.24 -3.90
C SER A 282 -4.15 5.40 -2.37
N LEU A 283 -2.97 5.68 -1.80
CA LEU A 283 -2.78 5.69 -0.35
C LEU A 283 -3.64 6.70 0.40
N PRO A 284 -3.77 7.97 -0.02
CA PRO A 284 -4.56 8.98 0.69
C PRO A 284 -6.04 8.61 0.78
N ARG A 285 -6.62 8.14 -0.33
CA ARG A 285 -8.00 7.63 -0.38
C ARG A 285 -8.24 6.50 0.62
N ASN A 286 -7.31 5.56 0.72
CA ASN A 286 -7.47 4.37 1.55
C ASN A 286 -7.00 4.56 3.00
N ALA A 287 -6.40 5.70 3.34
CA ALA A 287 -5.76 5.97 4.63
C ALA A 287 -6.73 5.79 5.80
N THR A 288 -7.93 6.35 5.69
CA THR A 288 -8.96 6.32 6.73
C THR A 288 -9.39 4.89 7.04
N LEU A 289 -9.62 4.07 6.00
CA LEU A 289 -9.94 2.65 6.16
C LEU A 289 -8.80 1.87 6.82
N ARG A 290 -7.55 2.15 6.45
CA ARG A 290 -6.39 1.50 7.09
C ARG A 290 -6.26 1.85 8.56
N LYS A 291 -6.38 3.13 8.93
CA LYS A 291 -6.35 3.55 10.34
C LYS A 291 -7.44 2.88 11.17
N LEU A 292 -8.64 2.74 10.59
CA LEU A 292 -9.74 2.00 11.21
C LEU A 292 -9.38 0.51 11.39
N ASN A 293 -8.82 -0.14 10.37
CA ASN A 293 -8.38 -1.54 10.45
C ASN A 293 -7.27 -1.75 11.48
N ASP A 294 -6.29 -0.84 11.55
CA ASP A 294 -5.21 -0.90 12.53
C ASP A 294 -5.73 -0.70 13.96
N LEU A 295 -6.74 0.17 14.15
CA LEU A 295 -7.44 0.31 15.43
C LEU A 295 -8.22 -0.96 15.81
N ILE A 296 -8.84 -1.66 14.85
CA ILE A 296 -9.49 -2.97 15.08
C ILE A 296 -8.46 -4.00 15.54
N LYS A 297 -7.34 -4.14 14.81
CA LYS A 297 -6.26 -5.08 15.13
C LYS A 297 -5.73 -4.80 16.54
N ARG A 298 -5.47 -3.53 16.86
CA ARG A 298 -5.02 -3.09 18.19
C ARG A 298 -6.05 -3.40 19.29
N ALA A 299 -7.34 -3.16 19.05
CA ALA A 299 -8.41 -3.44 20.00
C ALA A 299 -8.53 -4.95 20.32
N ARG A 300 -8.39 -5.82 19.30
CA ARG A 300 -8.35 -7.27 19.51
C ARG A 300 -7.14 -7.69 20.34
N LEU A 301 -5.95 -7.22 19.99
CA LEU A 301 -4.73 -7.51 20.75
C LEU A 301 -4.84 -7.03 22.20
N ALA A 302 -5.37 -5.83 22.44
CA ALA A 302 -5.58 -5.29 23.79
C ALA A 302 -6.56 -6.12 24.62
N LYS A 303 -7.65 -6.62 24.01
CA LYS A 303 -8.57 -7.56 24.67
C LYS A 303 -7.89 -8.87 25.04
N VAL A 304 -7.14 -9.47 24.10
CA VAL A 304 -6.41 -10.72 24.33
C VAL A 304 -5.40 -10.54 25.47
N HIS A 305 -4.63 -9.44 25.43
CA HIS A 305 -3.70 -9.08 26.49
C HIS A 305 -4.39 -8.92 27.85
N ALA A 306 -5.55 -8.26 27.90
CA ALA A 306 -6.32 -8.13 29.12
C ALA A 306 -6.75 -9.49 29.70
N TYR A 307 -7.18 -10.44 28.86
CA TYR A 307 -7.49 -11.81 29.30
C TYR A 307 -6.26 -12.54 29.82
N ILE A 308 -5.12 -12.45 29.13
CA ILE A 308 -3.85 -13.06 29.56
C ILE A 308 -3.46 -12.53 30.94
N ILE A 309 -3.34 -11.21 31.10
CA ILE A 309 -2.93 -10.58 32.36
C ILE A 309 -3.91 -10.91 33.49
N SER A 310 -5.21 -10.91 33.20
CA SER A 310 -6.24 -11.26 34.20
C SER A 310 -6.16 -12.73 34.63
N SER A 311 -5.90 -13.64 33.68
CA SER A 311 -5.73 -15.07 33.97
C SER A 311 -4.51 -15.31 34.84
N LEU A 312 -3.38 -14.66 34.51
CA LEU A 312 -2.17 -14.72 35.32
C LEU A 312 -2.42 -14.20 36.74
N LYS A 313 -3.12 -13.07 36.88
CA LYS A 313 -3.51 -12.52 38.19
C LYS A 313 -4.37 -13.49 38.99
N LYS A 314 -5.36 -14.12 38.34
CA LYS A 314 -6.30 -15.07 38.98
C LYS A 314 -5.60 -16.30 39.55
N GLU A 315 -4.52 -16.76 38.92
CA GLU A 315 -3.75 -17.92 39.38
C GLU A 315 -2.67 -17.59 40.43
N MET A 316 -2.43 -16.31 40.73
CA MET A 316 -1.41 -15.93 41.71
C MET A 316 -1.86 -16.17 43.16
N PRO A 317 -1.02 -16.80 44.01
CA PRO A 317 -1.34 -17.02 45.41
C PRO A 317 -1.28 -15.72 46.22
N ALA A 318 -2.16 -15.59 47.22
CA ALA A 318 -2.26 -14.38 48.04
C ALA A 318 -1.05 -14.17 48.96
N MET A 319 -0.50 -15.24 49.56
CA MET A 319 0.51 -15.14 50.64
C MET A 319 1.90 -15.69 50.28
N PHE A 320 2.04 -16.99 49.99
CA PHE A 320 3.34 -17.65 49.81
C PHE A 320 3.49 -18.29 48.41
N GLY A 321 4.74 -18.52 47.98
CA GLY A 321 5.06 -19.23 46.74
C GLY A 321 4.94 -18.43 45.43
N LYS A 322 4.83 -17.09 45.52
CA LYS A 322 4.59 -16.17 44.40
C LYS A 322 5.63 -16.29 43.28
N ASP A 323 6.91 -16.32 43.62
CA ASP A 323 7.99 -16.39 42.61
C ASP A 323 8.02 -17.73 41.88
N SER A 324 7.79 -18.83 42.61
CA SER A 324 7.69 -20.16 42.02
C SER A 324 6.49 -20.25 41.07
N LYS A 325 5.32 -19.76 41.51
CA LYS A 325 4.11 -19.76 40.68
C LYS A 325 4.26 -18.86 39.46
N LYS A 326 4.89 -17.68 39.58
CA LYS A 326 5.19 -16.82 38.42
C LYS A 326 6.02 -17.56 37.37
N LYS A 327 7.11 -18.23 37.77
CA LYS A 327 7.95 -19.01 36.85
C LYS A 327 7.18 -20.14 36.18
N GLU A 328 6.33 -20.83 36.94
CA GLU A 328 5.44 -21.89 36.44
C GLU A 328 4.46 -21.34 35.40
N LEU A 329 3.77 -20.23 35.69
CA LEU A 329 2.80 -19.58 34.81
C LEU A 329 3.43 -19.12 33.49
N ILE A 330 4.62 -18.52 33.54
CA ILE A 330 5.36 -18.11 32.35
C ILE A 330 5.69 -19.34 31.49
N LYS A 331 6.16 -20.43 32.11
CA LYS A 331 6.45 -21.68 31.40
C LYS A 331 5.20 -22.32 30.78
N GLN A 332 4.05 -22.18 31.43
CA GLN A 332 2.76 -22.73 30.98
C GLN A 332 1.94 -21.77 30.11
N LEU A 333 2.49 -20.62 29.72
CA LEU A 333 1.77 -19.58 28.98
C LEU A 333 1.12 -20.10 27.68
N GLY A 334 1.75 -21.07 27.00
CA GLY A 334 1.18 -21.70 25.81
C GLY A 334 -0.14 -22.44 26.09
N THR A 335 -0.24 -23.11 27.24
CA THR A 335 -1.48 -23.78 27.70
C THR A 335 -2.54 -22.76 28.10
N ILE A 336 -2.12 -21.66 28.73
CA ILE A 336 -3.02 -20.54 29.06
C ILE A 336 -3.63 -19.97 27.78
N TYR A 337 -2.83 -19.75 26.73
CA TYR A 337 -3.34 -19.28 25.44
C TYR A 337 -4.39 -20.21 24.86
N SER A 338 -4.11 -21.52 24.80
CA SER A 338 -5.07 -22.50 24.28
C SER A 338 -6.36 -22.58 25.10
N THR A 339 -6.27 -22.32 26.40
CA THR A 339 -7.44 -22.26 27.29
C THR A 339 -8.29 -21.03 26.99
N LEU A 340 -7.66 -19.85 26.89
CA LEU A 340 -8.33 -18.59 26.57
C LEU A 340 -8.93 -18.59 25.16
N GLU A 341 -8.25 -19.20 24.20
CA GLU A 341 -8.72 -19.42 22.83
C GLU A 341 -10.08 -20.14 22.83
N ARG A 342 -10.19 -21.25 23.57
CA ARG A 342 -11.43 -22.02 23.68
C ARG A 342 -12.51 -21.31 24.50
N GLU A 343 -12.15 -20.71 25.64
CA GLU A 343 -13.11 -20.09 26.56
C GLU A 343 -13.76 -18.82 25.99
N HIS A 344 -13.01 -18.04 25.21
CA HIS A 344 -13.46 -16.76 24.67
C HIS A 344 -13.68 -16.76 23.16
N GLY A 345 -13.44 -17.88 22.47
CA GLY A 345 -13.62 -17.99 21.01
C GLY A 345 -12.71 -17.05 20.22
N ILE A 346 -11.46 -16.91 20.66
CA ILE A 346 -10.49 -15.98 20.08
C ILE A 346 -9.62 -16.72 19.05
N SER A 347 -9.35 -16.12 17.90
CA SER A 347 -8.45 -16.69 16.92
C SER A 347 -7.01 -16.76 17.44
N ARG A 348 -6.30 -17.85 17.17
CA ARG A 348 -4.88 -17.98 17.49
C ARG A 348 -4.02 -16.83 16.95
N GLY A 349 -4.41 -16.24 15.82
CA GLY A 349 -3.71 -15.12 15.20
C GLY A 349 -3.80 -13.80 15.97
N ASP A 350 -4.77 -13.65 16.88
CA ASP A 350 -4.89 -12.43 17.71
C ASP A 350 -3.99 -12.47 18.96
N PHE A 351 -3.35 -13.62 19.24
CA PHE A 351 -2.43 -13.76 20.37
C PHE A 351 -1.05 -13.19 20.07
N PRO A 352 -0.42 -12.49 21.03
CA PRO A 352 0.95 -12.02 20.86
C PRO A 352 1.93 -13.20 20.78
N ASN A 353 3.11 -12.95 20.21
CA ASN A 353 4.16 -13.96 20.13
C ASN A 353 4.47 -14.54 21.53
N LEU A 354 4.38 -15.86 21.64
CA LEU A 354 4.50 -16.58 22.92
C LEU A 354 5.85 -16.30 23.60
N GLN A 355 6.94 -16.41 22.84
CA GLN A 355 8.29 -16.28 23.38
C GLN A 355 8.57 -14.85 23.84
N ARG A 356 8.22 -13.85 23.03
CA ARG A 356 8.33 -12.43 23.39
C ARG A 356 7.53 -12.11 24.65
N MET A 357 6.31 -12.63 24.76
CA MET A 357 5.48 -12.42 25.95
C MET A 357 6.09 -13.10 27.19
N GLN A 358 6.65 -14.31 27.05
CA GLN A 358 7.33 -15.01 28.15
C GLN A 358 8.54 -14.22 28.65
N GLU A 359 9.34 -13.63 27.76
CA GLU A 359 10.49 -12.80 28.10
C GLU A 359 10.04 -11.53 28.84
N GLN A 360 9.10 -10.78 28.29
CA GLN A 360 8.61 -9.54 28.89
C GLN A 360 7.98 -9.77 30.27
N LEU A 361 7.19 -10.84 30.44
CA LEU A 361 6.57 -11.18 31.73
C LEU A 361 7.58 -11.43 32.86
N GLN A 362 8.84 -11.74 32.55
CA GLN A 362 9.87 -11.94 33.58
C GLN A 362 10.12 -10.66 34.38
N ASP A 363 9.97 -9.49 33.78
CA ASP A 363 10.26 -8.20 34.40
C ASP A 363 9.07 -7.59 35.15
N HIS A 364 7.92 -8.25 35.14
CA HIS A 364 6.70 -7.73 35.78
C HIS A 364 6.32 -8.49 37.06
N ASP A 365 5.79 -7.74 38.04
CA ASP A 365 5.23 -8.30 39.27
C ASP A 365 3.75 -8.65 39.07
N PHE A 366 3.45 -9.95 39.02
CA PHE A 366 2.10 -10.45 38.75
C PHE A 366 1.12 -10.13 39.88
N THR A 367 1.60 -9.80 41.08
CA THR A 367 0.72 -9.39 42.18
C THR A 367 0.08 -8.02 41.93
N LYS A 368 0.74 -7.16 41.14
CA LYS A 368 0.27 -5.82 40.76
C LYS A 368 -0.68 -5.83 39.57
N PHE A 369 -0.89 -6.99 38.94
CA PHE A 369 -1.88 -7.11 37.87
C PHE A 369 -3.31 -6.97 38.41
N HIS A 370 -4.20 -6.53 37.52
CA HIS A 370 -5.62 -6.38 37.82
C HIS A 370 -6.40 -7.63 37.45
N GLU A 371 -7.44 -7.92 38.22
CA GLU A 371 -8.45 -8.90 37.82
C GLU A 371 -9.25 -8.43 36.59
N LEU A 372 -10.00 -9.35 35.98
CA LEU A 372 -10.77 -9.04 34.78
C LEU A 372 -11.88 -8.03 35.08
N LYS A 373 -11.85 -6.89 34.39
CA LYS A 373 -12.83 -5.81 34.46
C LYS A 373 -13.81 -5.98 33.30
N SER A 374 -14.84 -6.81 33.48
CA SER A 374 -15.80 -7.16 32.42
C SER A 374 -16.45 -5.95 31.75
N LYS A 375 -16.63 -4.83 32.48
CA LYS A 375 -17.16 -3.58 31.92
C LYS A 375 -16.25 -2.95 30.86
N LEU A 376 -14.93 -3.03 31.02
CA LEU A 376 -13.98 -2.49 30.03
C LEU A 376 -13.98 -3.36 28.78
N ILE A 377 -14.02 -4.69 28.95
CA ILE A 377 -14.13 -5.65 27.85
C ILE A 377 -15.41 -5.41 27.04
N SER A 378 -16.57 -5.31 27.71
CA SER A 378 -17.84 -5.08 27.03
C SER A 378 -17.90 -3.72 26.31
N THR A 379 -17.18 -2.72 26.83
CA THR A 379 -17.03 -1.42 26.17
C THR A 379 -16.27 -1.56 24.84
N VAL A 380 -15.17 -2.34 24.82
CA VAL A 380 -14.42 -2.62 23.59
C VAL A 380 -15.21 -3.54 22.63
N ASP A 381 -16.00 -4.48 23.14
CA ASP A 381 -16.91 -5.28 22.30
C ASP A 381 -17.97 -4.43 21.60
N THR A 382 -18.52 -3.45 22.32
CA THR A 382 -19.47 -2.49 21.76
C THR A 382 -18.80 -1.61 20.71
N MET A 383 -17.56 -1.18 20.97
CA MET A 383 -16.72 -0.48 19.98
C MET A 383 -16.59 -1.29 18.69
N LEU A 384 -16.15 -2.54 18.80
CA LEU A 384 -15.90 -3.41 17.64
C LEU A 384 -17.16 -3.76 16.85
N SER A 385 -18.29 -3.95 17.53
CA SER A 385 -19.55 -4.39 16.90
C SER A 385 -20.42 -3.26 16.36
N THR A 386 -20.41 -2.09 17.02
CA THR A 386 -21.40 -1.02 16.75
C THR A 386 -20.73 0.27 16.28
N ASP A 387 -19.73 0.76 17.01
CA ASP A 387 -19.18 2.09 16.72
C ASP A 387 -18.32 2.09 15.44
N ILE A 388 -17.59 1.00 15.21
CA ILE A 388 -16.77 0.83 13.99
C ILE A 388 -17.66 0.72 12.76
N ALA A 389 -18.80 0.02 12.84
CA ALA A 389 -19.74 -0.07 11.72
C ALA A 389 -20.25 1.31 11.31
N LYS A 390 -20.58 2.18 12.27
CA LYS A 390 -20.99 3.56 12.00
C LYS A 390 -19.89 4.38 11.34
N LEU A 391 -18.64 4.23 11.78
CA LEU A 391 -17.52 4.93 11.12
C LEU A 391 -17.31 4.45 9.68
N MET A 392 -17.46 3.15 9.42
CA MET A 392 -17.37 2.59 8.06
C MET A 392 -18.41 3.19 7.11
N GLU A 393 -19.63 3.43 7.59
CA GLU A 393 -20.70 4.07 6.80
C GLU A 393 -20.39 5.54 6.46
N MET A 394 -19.57 6.22 7.27
CA MET A 394 -19.19 7.62 7.03
C MET A 394 -18.10 7.79 5.99
N ILE A 395 -17.24 6.78 5.77
CA ILE A 395 -16.05 6.89 4.90
C ILE A 395 -16.41 7.27 3.45
N PRO A 396 -17.37 6.60 2.77
CA PRO A 396 -17.73 6.96 1.40
C PRO A 396 -18.25 8.40 1.26
N LEU A 397 -18.95 8.91 2.29
CA LEU A 397 -19.47 10.28 2.32
C LEU A 397 -18.34 11.31 2.51
N GLU A 398 -17.32 10.97 3.32
CA GLU A 398 -16.15 11.83 3.50
C GLU A 398 -15.32 11.93 2.22
N ASP A 399 -15.15 10.83 1.49
CA ASP A 399 -14.47 10.83 0.19
C ASP A 399 -15.21 11.73 -0.82
N GLN A 400 -16.54 11.67 -0.89
CA GLN A 400 -17.34 12.55 -1.75
C GLN A 400 -17.18 14.03 -1.38
N ASN A 401 -17.18 14.36 -0.09
CA ASN A 401 -17.01 15.74 0.37
C ASN A 401 -15.61 16.29 0.07
N ARG A 402 -14.55 15.48 0.20
CA ARG A 402 -13.18 15.89 -0.14
C ARG A 402 -13.02 16.24 -1.62
N THR A 403 -13.65 15.46 -2.51
CA THR A 403 -13.71 15.76 -3.95
C THR A 403 -14.38 17.11 -4.21
N ASN A 404 -15.48 17.42 -3.51
CA ASN A 404 -16.18 18.70 -3.65
C ASN A 404 -15.37 19.90 -3.13
N GLU A 405 -14.43 19.68 -2.20
CA GLU A 405 -13.54 20.71 -1.65
C GLU A 405 -12.22 20.89 -2.43
N ASN A 406 -12.06 20.24 -3.59
CA ASN A 406 -10.81 20.19 -4.36
C ASN A 406 -9.59 19.72 -3.52
N LYS A 407 -9.80 18.85 -2.54
CA LYS A 407 -8.70 18.21 -1.81
C LYS A 407 -8.30 16.93 -2.53
N PRO A 408 -7.00 16.72 -2.83
CA PRO A 408 -6.56 15.55 -3.57
C PRO A 408 -6.82 14.26 -2.76
N LEU A 409 -7.59 13.34 -3.35
CA LEU A 409 -7.78 11.97 -2.83
C LEU A 409 -6.64 11.04 -3.25
N HIS A 410 -5.76 11.55 -4.11
CA HIS A 410 -4.67 10.84 -4.74
C HIS A 410 -3.36 11.59 -4.52
N VAL A 411 -2.24 10.92 -4.76
CA VAL A 411 -0.94 11.61 -4.83
C VAL A 411 -0.89 12.39 -6.15
N GLU A 412 -0.49 13.65 -6.09
CA GLU A 412 -0.36 14.56 -7.25
C GLU A 412 1.09 15.05 -7.36
N GLY A 413 1.50 15.49 -8.55
CA GLY A 413 2.86 15.91 -8.86
C GLY A 413 3.90 14.80 -8.95
N GLY A 414 5.13 15.20 -9.27
CA GLY A 414 6.28 14.32 -9.43
C GLY A 414 6.05 13.23 -10.48
N ALA A 415 6.67 12.07 -10.27
CA ALA A 415 6.64 10.97 -11.24
C ALA A 415 5.25 10.35 -11.44
N PHE A 416 4.26 10.71 -10.61
CA PHE A 416 2.88 10.23 -10.71
C PHE A 416 2.11 10.87 -11.88
N GLU A 417 2.52 12.05 -12.36
CA GLU A 417 1.84 12.76 -13.46
C GLU A 417 2.29 12.32 -14.85
N ALA A 418 3.55 11.89 -14.96
CA ALA A 418 4.19 11.52 -16.23
C ALA A 418 3.37 10.49 -17.04
N TYR A 419 2.62 9.62 -16.36
CA TYR A 419 1.85 8.53 -17.00
C TYR A 419 0.48 8.93 -17.53
N ASN A 420 -0.13 10.02 -17.03
CA ASN A 420 -1.51 10.37 -17.36
C ASN A 420 -1.61 11.49 -18.42
N GLU A 421 -0.68 12.44 -18.44
CA GLU A 421 -0.82 13.68 -19.22
C GLU A 421 0.23 13.88 -20.32
N SER A 422 1.23 13.02 -20.41
CA SER A 422 2.33 13.16 -21.38
C SER A 422 2.02 12.52 -22.75
N PRO A 423 2.51 13.09 -23.88
CA PRO A 423 2.56 12.39 -25.17
C PRO A 423 3.49 11.16 -25.14
N PHE A 424 4.33 11.04 -24.11
CA PHE A 424 5.18 9.88 -23.84
C PHE A 424 4.56 8.92 -22.80
N GLY A 425 3.30 9.16 -22.41
CA GLY A 425 2.58 8.32 -21.44
C GLY A 425 2.35 6.90 -21.94
N TYR A 426 2.15 5.97 -21.01
CA TYR A 426 2.03 4.54 -21.34
C TYR A 426 0.87 4.24 -22.30
N GLY A 427 1.15 3.53 -23.39
CA GLY A 427 0.17 3.18 -24.43
C GLY A 427 -0.11 4.32 -25.43
N ARG A 428 0.52 5.49 -25.29
CA ARG A 428 0.47 6.54 -26.31
C ARG A 428 1.17 6.08 -27.58
N GLY A 429 0.50 6.19 -28.72
CA GLY A 429 1.05 5.78 -30.01
C GLY A 429 1.02 4.26 -30.27
N GLU A 430 0.53 3.44 -29.33
CA GLU A 430 0.34 2.00 -29.50
C GLU A 430 -1.14 1.59 -29.31
N GLY A 431 -1.52 0.45 -29.87
CA GLY A 431 -2.87 -0.09 -29.72
C GLY A 431 -3.97 0.91 -30.11
N ALA A 432 -4.95 1.12 -29.23
CA ALA A 432 -6.08 2.02 -29.49
C ALA A 432 -5.76 3.52 -29.37
N ASP A 433 -4.56 3.89 -28.91
CA ASP A 433 -4.05 5.27 -28.86
C ASP A 433 -3.05 5.52 -30.03
N ALA A 434 -2.88 4.56 -30.95
CA ALA A 434 -2.06 4.71 -32.14
C ALA A 434 -2.63 5.79 -33.08
N GLY A 435 -1.76 6.69 -33.55
CA GLY A 435 -2.14 7.84 -34.38
C GLY A 435 -2.85 8.97 -33.64
N LYS A 436 -2.92 8.91 -32.31
CA LYS A 436 -3.46 10.01 -31.51
C LYS A 436 -2.58 11.25 -31.61
N GLY A 437 -3.16 12.33 -32.12
CA GLY A 437 -2.44 13.58 -32.38
C GLY A 437 -1.85 13.68 -33.80
N GLU A 438 -1.97 12.63 -34.62
CA GLU A 438 -1.65 12.72 -36.04
C GLU A 438 -2.75 13.44 -36.81
N HIS A 439 -2.36 14.13 -37.89
CA HIS A 439 -3.31 14.82 -38.77
C HIS A 439 -4.08 13.85 -39.67
N GLU A 440 -3.50 12.70 -40.00
CA GLU A 440 -4.10 11.68 -40.83
C GLU A 440 -4.72 10.56 -39.99
N TRP A 441 -5.75 9.93 -40.53
CA TRP A 441 -6.38 8.79 -39.86
C TRP A 441 -5.48 7.57 -39.98
N ILE A 442 -4.94 7.08 -38.85
CA ILE A 442 -3.93 6.01 -38.78
C ILE A 442 -4.31 4.75 -39.56
N VAL A 443 -5.60 4.45 -39.65
CA VAL A 443 -6.13 3.28 -40.37
C VAL A 443 -5.82 3.36 -41.88
N ASN A 444 -5.66 4.56 -42.44
CA ASN A 444 -5.30 4.77 -43.85
C ASN A 444 -3.99 4.10 -44.24
N ASN A 445 -3.05 3.93 -43.29
CA ASN A 445 -1.76 3.29 -43.54
C ASN A 445 -1.91 1.86 -44.04
N ASP A 446 -2.94 1.14 -43.59
CA ASP A 446 -3.22 -0.26 -43.97
C ASP A 446 -4.54 -0.43 -44.73
N LYS A 447 -5.31 0.65 -44.94
CA LYS A 447 -6.64 0.62 -45.54
C LYS A 447 -6.66 -0.11 -46.88
N TYR A 448 -5.65 0.08 -47.72
CA TYR A 448 -5.54 -0.62 -49.01
C TYR A 448 -5.61 -2.17 -48.90
N LYS A 449 -5.10 -2.74 -47.80
CA LYS A 449 -5.17 -4.19 -47.54
C LYS A 449 -6.60 -4.61 -47.19
N TYR A 450 -7.29 -3.77 -46.42
CA TYR A 450 -8.64 -4.03 -45.95
C TYR A 450 -9.66 -3.86 -47.08
N ASP A 451 -9.47 -2.88 -47.96
CA ASP A 451 -10.31 -2.62 -49.14
C ASP A 451 -10.29 -3.80 -50.12
N GLU A 452 -9.15 -4.49 -50.27
CA GLU A 452 -9.04 -5.69 -51.10
C GLU A 452 -9.95 -6.82 -50.57
N VAL A 453 -10.02 -6.98 -49.25
CA VAL A 453 -10.92 -7.96 -48.61
C VAL A 453 -12.36 -7.48 -48.69
N PHE A 454 -12.62 -6.20 -48.43
CA PHE A 454 -13.95 -5.60 -48.52
C PHE A 454 -14.61 -5.86 -49.88
N THR A 455 -13.86 -5.63 -50.96
CA THR A 455 -14.34 -5.85 -52.33
C THR A 455 -14.70 -7.32 -52.58
N LYS A 456 -13.91 -8.26 -52.05
CA LYS A 456 -14.17 -9.71 -52.16
C LYS A 456 -15.42 -10.17 -51.40
N LEU A 457 -15.86 -9.39 -50.40
CA LEU A 457 -17.08 -9.66 -49.66
C LEU A 457 -18.37 -9.22 -50.40
N ASN A 458 -18.24 -8.69 -51.63
CA ASN A 458 -19.33 -8.28 -52.51
C ASN A 458 -20.29 -7.27 -51.83
N PRO A 459 -19.82 -6.06 -51.52
CA PRO A 459 -20.65 -5.03 -50.89
C PRO A 459 -21.83 -4.65 -51.79
N VAL A 460 -22.99 -4.40 -51.18
CA VAL A 460 -24.19 -3.92 -51.85
C VAL A 460 -24.39 -2.46 -51.46
N ASN A 461 -24.47 -1.56 -52.45
CA ASN A 461 -24.52 -0.11 -52.23
C ASN A 461 -23.37 0.42 -51.35
N GLY A 462 -22.17 -0.14 -51.51
CA GLY A 462 -20.99 0.28 -50.76
C GLY A 462 -20.94 -0.19 -49.31
N LYS A 463 -21.83 -1.11 -48.89
CA LYS A 463 -21.84 -1.69 -47.54
C LYS A 463 -21.87 -3.22 -47.56
N ILE A 464 -21.24 -3.85 -46.57
CA ILE A 464 -21.35 -5.30 -46.31
C ILE A 464 -22.32 -5.57 -45.16
N SER A 465 -23.08 -6.67 -45.27
CA SER A 465 -24.00 -7.08 -44.19
C SER A 465 -23.24 -7.59 -42.96
N GLY A 466 -23.82 -7.44 -41.77
CA GLY A 466 -23.23 -7.99 -40.54
C GLY A 466 -23.00 -9.51 -40.57
N ALA A 467 -23.79 -10.27 -41.35
CA ALA A 467 -23.55 -11.70 -41.56
C ALA A 467 -22.26 -11.97 -42.34
N ALA A 468 -22.01 -11.21 -43.41
CA ALA A 468 -20.79 -11.32 -44.22
C ALA A 468 -19.56 -10.88 -43.43
N ALA A 469 -19.63 -9.73 -42.76
CA ALA A 469 -18.57 -9.22 -41.90
C ALA A 469 -18.23 -10.22 -40.78
N LYS A 470 -19.24 -10.75 -40.07
CA LYS A 470 -19.05 -11.76 -39.01
C LYS A 470 -18.34 -13.00 -39.52
N ALA A 471 -18.74 -13.52 -40.69
CA ALA A 471 -18.14 -14.72 -41.27
C ALA A 471 -16.64 -14.54 -41.54
N GLU A 472 -16.23 -13.32 -41.94
CA GLU A 472 -14.82 -12.99 -42.15
C GLU A 472 -14.09 -12.73 -40.83
N MET A 473 -14.65 -11.92 -39.93
CA MET A 473 -14.04 -11.55 -38.64
C MET A 473 -13.73 -12.76 -37.76
N VAL A 474 -14.56 -13.81 -37.79
CA VAL A 474 -14.33 -15.06 -37.02
C VAL A 474 -13.04 -15.78 -37.45
N LYS A 475 -12.53 -15.55 -38.65
CA LYS A 475 -11.27 -16.15 -39.12
C LYS A 475 -10.04 -15.65 -38.36
N SER A 476 -10.13 -14.49 -37.70
CA SER A 476 -9.11 -13.99 -36.77
C SER A 476 -8.87 -14.91 -35.56
N LYS A 477 -9.81 -15.84 -35.29
CA LYS A 477 -9.83 -16.74 -34.12
C LYS A 477 -9.96 -16.02 -32.78
N LEU A 478 -10.35 -14.74 -32.78
CA LEU A 478 -10.69 -14.03 -31.56
C LEU A 478 -12.01 -14.56 -30.96
N PRO A 479 -12.17 -14.54 -29.63
CA PRO A 479 -13.42 -14.93 -28.98
C PRO A 479 -14.62 -14.10 -29.49
N ASN A 480 -15.80 -14.72 -29.60
CA ASN A 480 -17.01 -14.03 -30.07
C ASN A 480 -17.38 -12.79 -29.22
N SER A 481 -17.06 -12.79 -27.92
CA SER A 481 -17.25 -11.62 -27.05
C SER A 481 -16.39 -10.43 -27.48
N VAL A 482 -15.15 -10.69 -27.89
CA VAL A 482 -14.21 -9.68 -28.39
C VAL A 482 -14.66 -9.17 -29.76
N LEU A 483 -15.01 -10.07 -30.68
CA LEU A 483 -15.51 -9.69 -32.00
C LEU A 483 -16.81 -8.87 -31.92
N GLY A 484 -17.69 -9.20 -30.97
CA GLY A 484 -18.88 -8.40 -30.68
C GLY A 484 -18.55 -7.00 -30.17
N LYS A 485 -17.51 -6.84 -29.35
CA LYS A 485 -17.02 -5.52 -28.92
C LYS A 485 -16.46 -4.73 -30.11
N ILE A 486 -15.66 -5.37 -30.96
CA ILE A 486 -15.11 -4.73 -32.18
C ILE A 486 -16.22 -4.28 -33.11
N TRP A 487 -17.22 -5.13 -33.38
CA TRP A 487 -18.39 -4.78 -34.18
C TRP A 487 -19.06 -3.51 -33.65
N LYS A 488 -19.34 -3.47 -32.34
CA LYS A 488 -20.00 -2.31 -31.70
C LYS A 488 -19.17 -1.02 -31.82
N LEU A 489 -17.85 -1.12 -31.85
CA LEU A 489 -16.95 0.03 -32.01
C LEU A 489 -16.83 0.47 -33.48
N ALA A 490 -16.88 -0.48 -34.41
CA ALA A 490 -16.66 -0.22 -35.84
C ALA A 490 -17.94 0.22 -36.58
N ASP A 491 -19.12 -0.26 -36.18
CA ASP A 491 -20.43 0.17 -36.69
C ASP A 491 -20.78 1.54 -36.06
N VAL A 492 -20.17 2.59 -36.58
CA VAL A 492 -20.19 3.95 -36.00
C VAL A 492 -21.56 4.59 -36.18
N ASP A 493 -22.18 4.39 -37.35
CA ASP A 493 -23.52 4.92 -37.65
C ASP A 493 -24.67 3.99 -37.16
N ARG A 494 -24.33 2.81 -36.64
CA ARG A 494 -25.24 1.84 -36.00
C ARG A 494 -26.34 1.35 -36.94
N ASP A 495 -26.06 1.26 -38.23
CA ASP A 495 -27.02 0.79 -39.21
C ASP A 495 -27.03 -0.74 -39.39
N GLY A 496 -26.14 -1.45 -38.69
CA GLY A 496 -26.03 -2.91 -38.71
C GLY A 496 -25.31 -3.46 -39.94
N MET A 497 -24.70 -2.59 -40.75
CA MET A 497 -23.85 -2.88 -41.88
C MET A 497 -22.49 -2.18 -41.66
N LEU A 498 -21.49 -2.51 -42.47
CA LEU A 498 -20.22 -1.80 -42.45
C LEU A 498 -19.93 -1.25 -43.84
N ASP A 499 -19.66 0.05 -43.95
CA ASP A 499 -19.03 0.60 -45.15
C ASP A 499 -17.52 0.31 -45.19
N GLU A 500 -16.86 0.84 -46.22
CA GLU A 500 -15.43 0.62 -46.48
C GLU A 500 -14.54 1.12 -45.33
N ASP A 501 -14.84 2.29 -44.77
CA ASP A 501 -14.07 2.87 -43.66
C ASP A 501 -14.36 2.12 -42.34
N GLU A 502 -15.60 1.76 -42.07
CA GLU A 502 -15.96 0.97 -40.89
C GLU A 502 -15.36 -0.43 -40.93
N TRP A 503 -15.28 -1.03 -42.12
CA TRP A 503 -14.59 -2.30 -42.31
C TRP A 503 -13.09 -2.18 -42.07
N ALA A 504 -12.46 -1.11 -42.56
CA ALA A 504 -11.06 -0.82 -42.30
C ALA A 504 -10.80 -0.63 -40.80
N LEU A 505 -11.68 0.10 -40.11
CA LEU A 505 -11.64 0.27 -38.65
C LEU A 505 -11.78 -1.05 -37.91
N ALA A 506 -12.73 -1.91 -38.31
CA ALA A 506 -12.91 -3.23 -37.70
C ALA A 506 -11.65 -4.09 -37.80
N ASN A 507 -10.97 -4.10 -38.95
CA ASN A 507 -9.73 -4.85 -39.15
C ASN A 507 -8.56 -4.26 -38.35
N HIS A 508 -8.47 -2.93 -38.28
CA HIS A 508 -7.47 -2.27 -37.43
C HIS A 508 -7.64 -2.65 -35.95
N LEU A 509 -8.87 -2.64 -35.43
CA LEU A 509 -9.18 -3.07 -34.06
C LEU A 509 -8.90 -4.58 -33.83
N ILE A 510 -9.11 -5.43 -34.84
CA ILE A 510 -8.70 -6.83 -34.79
C ILE A 510 -7.18 -6.92 -34.63
N ASN A 511 -6.42 -6.17 -35.43
CA ASN A 511 -4.95 -6.19 -35.36
C ASN A 511 -4.43 -5.69 -34.01
N ILE A 512 -4.97 -4.59 -33.49
CA ILE A 512 -4.69 -4.10 -32.12
C ILE A 512 -4.84 -5.24 -31.11
N LYS A 513 -5.94 -6.01 -31.19
CA LYS A 513 -6.19 -7.10 -30.25
C LYS A 513 -5.28 -8.30 -30.48
N MET A 514 -4.92 -8.61 -31.73
CA MET A 514 -3.98 -9.67 -32.09
C MET A 514 -2.54 -9.37 -31.65
N GLU A 515 -2.16 -8.10 -31.61
CA GLU A 515 -0.89 -7.61 -31.08
C GLU A 515 -0.83 -7.60 -29.54
N GLY A 516 -1.94 -7.98 -28.88
CA GLY A 516 -2.01 -8.13 -27.43
C GLY A 516 -2.50 -6.88 -26.69
N HIS A 517 -2.93 -5.83 -27.39
CA HIS A 517 -3.49 -4.64 -26.78
C HIS A 517 -4.97 -4.80 -26.43
N ASP A 518 -5.45 -4.04 -25.44
CA ASP A 518 -6.86 -4.01 -25.09
C ASP A 518 -7.67 -3.05 -25.96
N LEU A 519 -8.91 -3.45 -26.23
CA LEU A 519 -9.86 -2.64 -26.98
C LEU A 519 -10.45 -1.56 -26.06
N PRO A 520 -10.61 -0.32 -26.54
CA PRO A 520 -11.15 0.75 -25.75
C PRO A 520 -12.64 0.50 -25.44
N ASN A 521 -13.17 1.11 -24.39
CA ASN A 521 -14.59 0.94 -24.04
C ASN A 521 -15.50 1.74 -24.96
N GLU A 522 -15.00 2.87 -25.46
CA GLU A 522 -15.63 3.76 -26.43
C GLU A 522 -14.61 4.08 -27.52
N LEU A 523 -15.06 4.34 -28.74
CA LEU A 523 -14.15 4.60 -29.86
C LEU A 523 -13.50 5.98 -29.68
N PRO A 524 -12.16 6.09 -29.60
CA PRO A 524 -11.49 7.38 -29.47
C PRO A 524 -11.67 8.27 -30.72
N ASP A 525 -11.77 9.59 -30.53
CA ASP A 525 -12.03 10.57 -31.62
C ASP A 525 -11.07 10.49 -32.81
N HIS A 526 -9.81 10.13 -32.56
CA HIS A 526 -8.79 10.00 -33.60
C HIS A 526 -8.98 8.74 -34.45
N LEU A 527 -9.66 7.70 -33.93
CA LEU A 527 -9.98 6.47 -34.66
C LEU A 527 -11.34 6.54 -35.40
N ILE A 528 -12.17 7.54 -35.13
CA ILE A 528 -13.42 7.76 -35.88
C ILE A 528 -13.08 8.04 -37.35
N PRO A 529 -13.71 7.33 -38.32
CA PRO A 529 -13.52 7.61 -39.74
C PRO A 529 -13.75 9.10 -40.05
N PRO A 530 -12.86 9.78 -40.81
CA PRO A 530 -12.97 11.21 -41.07
C PRO A 530 -14.33 11.65 -41.62
N GLY A 531 -14.94 10.83 -42.49
CA GLY A 531 -16.27 11.10 -43.06
C GLY A 531 -17.42 11.05 -42.04
N LYS A 532 -17.21 10.44 -40.87
CA LYS A 532 -18.23 10.25 -39.82
C LYS A 532 -18.05 11.17 -38.61
N LYS A 533 -16.97 11.97 -38.53
CA LYS A 533 -16.71 12.89 -37.40
C LYS A 533 -17.74 14.01 -37.25
N ASN A 534 -18.41 14.42 -38.33
CA ASN A 534 -19.37 15.52 -38.34
C ASN A 534 -20.84 15.09 -38.07
N GLY A 535 -21.10 13.81 -37.78
CA GLY A 535 -22.44 13.30 -37.45
C GLY A 535 -22.76 13.24 -35.95
N PHE A 536 -21.83 13.64 -35.08
CA PHE A 536 -21.95 13.58 -33.61
C PHE A 536 -22.23 14.94 -32.94
N ALA A 537 -22.45 15.99 -33.73
CA ALA A 537 -22.91 17.28 -33.24
C ALA A 537 -24.36 17.50 -33.74
N ASP A 538 -25.31 16.88 -33.05
CA ASP A 538 -26.68 17.37 -32.84
C ASP A 538 -27.39 16.55 -31.74
#